data_AF-A0A7D5VDY7-F1
#
_entry.id   AF-A0A7D5VDY7-F1
#
_cell.length_a   1.000
_cell.length_b   1.000
_cell.length_c   1.000
_cell.angle_alpha   90.00
_cell.angle_beta   90.00
_cell.angle_gamma   90.00
#
_symmetry.space_group_name_H-M   'P 1'
#
loop_
_entity.id
_entity.type
_entity.pdbx_description
1 polymer ?
#
loop_
_entity_poly.entity_id
_entity_poly.type
_entity_poly.pdbx_seq_one_letter_code
_entity_poly.pdbx_strand_id
1 'polypeptide(L)'
;MNADLAALTTPSALSSHDLFYVHLDERRRSLTLGFTAQEGHEGHEFFLAFTDVRNVSVHGWGPPGRKNVRLERTETGVTASVEAPGSSLSFEAVDVTVPRTRSFPVVPRSE
;
A
#
# COMPACT_ATOMS: atom_id res chain seq x y z
N MET A 1 11.63 2.41 -15.54
CA MET A 1 11.11 2.50 -14.15
C MET A 1 11.91 3.60 -13.47
N ASN A 2 11.28 4.74 -13.13
CA ASN A 2 11.99 5.87 -12.49
C ASN A 2 12.54 5.43 -11.13
N ALA A 3 13.80 5.74 -10.84
CA ALA A 3 14.49 5.32 -9.62
C ALA A 3 13.77 5.81 -8.34
N ASP A 4 13.15 6.99 -8.39
CA ASP A 4 12.43 7.58 -7.25
C ASP A 4 11.18 6.77 -6.88
N LEU A 5 10.48 6.21 -7.86
CA LEU A 5 9.30 5.39 -7.60
C LEU A 5 9.64 4.01 -7.01
N ALA A 6 10.79 3.47 -7.39
CA ALA A 6 11.28 2.21 -6.81
C ALA A 6 11.60 2.41 -5.31
N ALA A 7 12.09 3.58 -4.91
CA ALA A 7 12.36 3.91 -3.51
C ALA A 7 11.05 4.00 -2.68
N LEU A 8 10.02 4.64 -3.22
CA LEU A 8 8.70 4.80 -2.56
C LEU A 8 7.97 3.48 -2.31
N THR A 9 8.27 2.46 -3.12
CA THR A 9 7.63 1.14 -3.05
C THR A 9 8.44 0.12 -2.27
N THR A 10 9.58 0.52 -1.69
CA THR A 10 10.34 -0.35 -0.79
C THR A 10 9.50 -0.70 0.44
N PRO A 11 9.55 -1.95 0.95
CA PRO A 11 8.80 -2.35 2.13
C PRO A 11 9.00 -1.42 3.33
N SER A 12 10.21 -0.90 3.51
CA SER A 12 10.58 0.04 4.57
C SER A 12 9.97 1.45 4.39
N ALA A 13 9.70 1.88 3.17
CA ALA A 13 9.13 3.20 2.89
C ALA A 13 7.61 3.25 3.09
N LEU A 14 6.90 2.12 2.93
CA LEU A 14 5.44 2.10 2.93
C LEU A 14 4.80 2.63 4.21
N SER A 15 5.41 2.38 5.38
CA SER A 15 4.93 2.91 6.67
C SER A 15 5.03 4.43 6.80
N SER A 16 5.79 5.10 5.91
CA SER A 16 5.92 6.56 5.88
C SER A 16 4.84 7.24 5.03
N HIS A 17 4.09 6.46 4.25
CA HIS A 17 3.07 6.93 3.31
C HIS A 17 1.66 6.72 3.86
N ASP A 18 0.73 7.54 3.40
CA ASP A 18 -0.67 7.41 3.79
C ASP A 18 -1.32 6.31 2.96
N LEU A 19 -1.87 5.28 3.62
CA LEU A 19 -2.73 4.31 2.95
C LEU A 19 -4.12 4.92 2.81
N PHE A 20 -4.52 5.22 1.56
CA PHE A 20 -5.79 5.88 1.27
C PHE A 20 -6.82 4.95 0.61
N TYR A 21 -6.37 3.82 0.05
CA TYR A 21 -7.23 2.90 -0.69
C TYR A 21 -6.92 1.46 -0.34
N VAL A 22 -7.96 0.67 -0.06
CA VAL A 22 -7.88 -0.79 0.09
C VAL A 22 -9.07 -1.39 -0.64
N HIS A 23 -8.79 -2.36 -1.50
CA HIS A 23 -9.82 -3.08 -2.24
C HIS A 23 -9.50 -4.57 -2.26
N LEU A 24 -10.42 -5.36 -1.74
CA LEU A 24 -10.38 -6.82 -1.80
C LEU A 24 -11.38 -7.30 -2.86
N ASP A 25 -10.88 -8.01 -3.86
CA ASP A 25 -11.69 -8.70 -4.87
C ASP A 25 -11.60 -10.21 -4.63
N GLU A 26 -12.63 -10.75 -3.99
CA GLU A 26 -12.73 -12.18 -3.66
C GLU A 26 -12.88 -13.06 -4.91
N ARG A 27 -13.46 -12.54 -6.00
CA ARG A 27 -13.69 -13.32 -7.23
C ARG A 27 -12.38 -13.62 -7.94
N ARG A 28 -11.47 -12.66 -7.92
CA ARG A 28 -10.13 -12.78 -8.54
C ARG A 28 -9.05 -13.18 -7.53
N ARG A 29 -9.40 -13.28 -6.24
CA ARG A 29 -8.46 -13.47 -5.13
C ARG A 29 -7.34 -12.44 -5.22
N SER A 30 -7.71 -11.17 -5.27
CA SER A 30 -6.73 -10.09 -5.39
C SER A 30 -7.01 -9.00 -4.37
N LEU A 31 -5.95 -8.33 -3.95
CA LEU A 31 -6.02 -7.20 -3.04
C LEU A 31 -5.23 -6.04 -3.64
N THR A 32 -5.74 -4.83 -3.54
CA THR A 32 -5.03 -3.62 -3.97
C THR A 32 -4.93 -2.64 -2.81
N LEU A 33 -3.71 -2.19 -2.54
CA LEU A 33 -3.41 -1.11 -1.59
C LEU A 33 -2.99 0.14 -2.38
N GLY A 34 -3.56 1.30 -2.06
CA GLY A 34 -3.19 2.58 -2.65
C GLY A 34 -2.58 3.51 -1.61
N PHE A 35 -1.42 4.07 -1.94
CA PHE A 35 -0.62 4.91 -1.08
C PHE A 35 -0.42 6.30 -1.67
N THR A 36 -0.41 7.30 -0.79
CA THR A 36 -0.01 8.66 -1.14
C THR A 36 1.30 9.01 -0.43
N ALA A 37 2.28 9.44 -1.21
CA ALA A 37 3.51 10.06 -0.75
C ALA A 37 3.49 11.55 -1.10
N GLN A 38 4.15 12.39 -0.30
CA GLN A 38 4.35 13.80 -0.62
C GLN A 38 5.81 14.16 -0.39
N GLU A 39 6.40 14.82 -1.38
CA GLU A 39 7.75 15.37 -1.31
C GLU A 39 7.70 16.84 -1.74
N GLY A 40 7.87 17.75 -0.78
CA GLY A 40 7.73 19.19 -1.01
C GLY A 40 6.34 19.56 -1.58
N HIS A 41 6.34 20.04 -2.82
CA HIS A 41 5.13 20.46 -3.57
C HIS A 41 4.64 19.41 -4.57
N GLU A 42 5.19 18.19 -4.55
CA GLU A 42 4.76 17.09 -5.39
C GLU A 42 4.13 15.99 -4.55
N GLY A 43 2.97 15.51 -4.98
CA GLY A 43 2.27 14.37 -4.42
C GLY A 43 2.34 13.19 -5.40
N HIS A 44 2.50 12.00 -4.87
CA HIS A 44 2.53 10.76 -5.64
C HIS A 44 1.48 9.79 -5.10
N GLU A 45 0.62 9.30 -5.99
CA GLU A 45 -0.25 8.16 -5.75
C GLU A 45 0.34 6.94 -6.43
N PHE A 46 0.44 5.82 -5.72
CA PHE A 46 0.84 4.54 -6.29
C PHE A 46 0.03 3.40 -5.69
N PHE A 47 -0.07 2.30 -6.44
CA PHE A 47 -0.86 1.14 -6.06
C PHE A 47 0.02 -0.11 -6.01
N LEU A 48 -0.20 -0.95 -5.00
CA LEU A 48 0.33 -2.30 -4.93
C LEU A 48 -0.82 -3.28 -5.17
N ALA A 49 -0.72 -4.06 -6.24
CA ALA A 49 -1.70 -5.08 -6.59
C ALA A 49 -1.14 -6.48 -6.30
N PHE A 50 -1.82 -7.19 -5.41
CA PHE A 50 -1.51 -8.54 -4.96
C PHE A 50 -2.41 -9.55 -5.65
N THR A 51 -1.84 -10.69 -6.06
CA THR A 51 -2.54 -11.76 -6.79
C THR A 51 -2.54 -13.07 -6.02
N ASP A 52 -3.60 -13.86 -6.23
CA ASP A 52 -3.88 -15.12 -5.52
C ASP A 52 -3.76 -14.97 -3.99
N VAL A 53 -4.48 -13.97 -3.48
CA VAL A 53 -4.52 -13.58 -2.08
C VAL A 53 -5.27 -14.62 -1.24
N ARG A 54 -4.68 -14.99 -0.11
CA ARG A 54 -5.14 -16.04 0.81
C ARG A 54 -4.94 -15.62 2.26
N ASN A 55 -5.55 -16.38 3.17
CA ASN A 55 -5.43 -16.19 4.63
C ASN A 55 -5.69 -14.74 5.06
N VAL A 56 -6.67 -14.10 4.44
CA VAL A 56 -7.02 -12.71 4.73
C VAL A 56 -7.64 -12.62 6.12
N SER A 57 -7.07 -11.77 6.97
CA SER A 57 -7.60 -11.42 8.29
C SER A 57 -7.76 -9.91 8.37
N VAL A 58 -8.96 -9.46 8.72
CA VAL A 58 -9.27 -8.04 8.92
C VAL A 58 -9.90 -7.87 10.30
N HIS A 59 -9.38 -6.92 11.08
CA HIS A 59 -9.93 -6.57 12.38
C HIS A 59 -10.07 -5.05 12.50
N GLY A 60 -11.24 -4.59 12.98
CA GLY A 60 -11.45 -3.20 13.39
C GLY A 60 -11.01 -2.15 12.37
N TRP A 61 -11.21 -2.41 11.07
CA TRP A 61 -10.64 -1.59 9.98
C TRP A 61 -10.95 -0.09 10.16
N GLY A 62 -9.89 0.71 10.22
CA GLY A 62 -9.95 2.15 10.50
C GLY A 62 -9.86 3.01 9.25
N PRO A 63 -9.99 4.34 9.41
CA PRO A 63 -9.93 5.30 8.30
C PRO A 63 -8.57 5.32 7.58
N PRO A 64 -8.50 5.97 6.40
CA PRO A 64 -7.25 6.30 5.71
C PRO A 64 -6.19 6.98 6.57
N GLY A 65 -4.92 6.85 6.18
CA GLY A 65 -3.78 7.54 6.78
C GLY A 65 -2.55 6.66 6.97
N ARG A 66 -1.56 7.15 7.71
CA ARG A 66 -0.35 6.37 8.05
C ARG A 66 -0.70 5.13 8.86
N LYS A 67 -0.16 4.00 8.41
CA LYS A 67 -0.28 2.69 9.07
C LYS A 67 1.10 2.04 9.10
N ASN A 68 1.33 1.16 10.06
CA ASN A 68 2.51 0.31 10.05
C ASN A 68 2.32 -0.78 8.99
N VAL A 69 3.07 -0.71 7.91
CA VAL A 69 2.99 -1.64 6.79
C VAL A 69 4.25 -2.51 6.77
N ARG A 70 4.05 -3.82 6.78
CA ARG A 70 5.12 -4.79 6.57
C ARG A 70 4.83 -5.60 5.31
N LEU A 71 5.81 -5.63 4.42
CA LEU A 71 5.84 -6.52 3.27
C LEU A 71 7.10 -7.34 3.34
N GLU A 72 6.95 -8.65 3.27
CA GLU A 72 8.05 -9.59 3.29
C GLU A 72 7.87 -10.59 2.16
N ARG A 73 8.89 -10.69 1.30
CA ARG A 73 8.93 -11.69 0.24
C ARG A 73 9.51 -12.97 0.83
N THR A 74 8.76 -14.06 0.69
CA THR A 74 9.15 -15.40 1.14
C THR A 74 9.55 -16.24 -0.06
N GLU A 75 9.98 -17.48 0.16
CA GLU A 75 10.30 -18.41 -0.94
C GLU A 75 9.08 -18.74 -1.82
N THR A 76 7.87 -18.60 -1.28
CA THR A 76 6.61 -19.06 -1.92
C THR A 76 5.67 -17.91 -2.30
N GLY A 77 6.01 -16.67 -1.96
CA GLY A 77 5.19 -15.51 -2.30
C GLY A 77 5.50 -14.27 -1.46
N VAL A 78 4.46 -13.60 -1.00
CA VAL A 78 4.52 -12.34 -0.24
C VAL A 78 3.59 -12.44 0.95
N THR A 79 4.09 -12.11 2.12
CA THR A 79 3.27 -11.87 3.32
C THR A 79 3.15 -10.37 3.54
N ALA A 80 1.94 -9.91 3.81
CA ALA A 80 1.64 -8.51 4.04
C ALA A 80 0.88 -8.32 5.36
N SER A 81 1.27 -7.31 6.13
CA SER A 81 0.47 -6.80 7.24
C SER A 81 0.40 -5.28 7.22
N VAL A 82 -0.75 -4.77 7.66
CA VAL A 82 -1.07 -3.35 7.78
C VAL A 82 -1.74 -3.17 9.14
N GLU A 83 -1.15 -2.35 9.99
CA GLU A 83 -1.57 -2.20 11.39
C GLU A 83 -1.69 -0.72 11.77
N ALA A 84 -2.71 -0.41 12.55
CA ALA A 84 -2.84 0.84 13.30
C ALA A 84 -3.59 0.54 14.60
N PRO A 85 -3.57 1.42 15.62
CA PRO A 85 -4.28 1.17 16.87
C PRO A 85 -5.75 0.78 16.64
N GLY A 86 -6.13 -0.42 17.07
CA GLY A 86 -7.49 -0.96 16.92
C GLY A 86 -7.83 -1.55 15.54
N SER A 87 -6.96 -1.41 14.54
CA SER A 87 -7.20 -1.88 13.16
C SER A 87 -6.05 -2.72 12.60
N SER A 88 -6.35 -3.84 11.97
CA SER A 88 -5.35 -4.62 11.25
C SER A 88 -5.91 -5.27 9.98
N LEU A 89 -5.02 -5.49 9.02
CA LEU A 89 -5.21 -6.28 7.82
C LEU A 89 -3.94 -7.12 7.63
N SER A 90 -4.08 -8.43 7.47
CA SER A 90 -2.98 -9.30 7.07
C SER A 90 -3.43 -10.32 6.04
N PHE A 91 -2.50 -10.73 5.16
CA PHE A 91 -2.76 -11.70 4.12
C PHE A 91 -1.46 -12.27 3.53
N GLU A 92 -1.61 -13.35 2.78
CA GLU A 92 -0.60 -13.94 1.92
C GLU A 92 -0.99 -13.73 0.45
N ALA A 93 0.00 -13.59 -0.42
CA ALA A 93 -0.18 -13.47 -1.87
C ALA A 93 0.93 -14.21 -2.60
N VAL A 94 0.69 -14.62 -3.85
CA VAL A 94 1.73 -15.26 -4.68
C VAL A 94 2.67 -14.20 -5.27
N ASP A 95 2.15 -13.05 -5.64
CA ASP A 95 2.96 -11.96 -6.21
C ASP A 95 2.39 -10.57 -5.89
N VAL A 96 3.22 -9.56 -6.11
CA VAL A 96 2.88 -8.14 -5.98
C VAL A 96 3.43 -7.34 -7.15
N THR A 97 2.61 -6.46 -7.71
CA THR A 97 3.00 -5.56 -8.80
C THR A 97 2.62 -4.12 -8.50
N VAL A 98 3.25 -3.18 -9.20
CA VAL A 98 2.91 -1.74 -9.14
C VAL A 98 2.24 -1.35 -10.46
N PRO A 99 0.91 -1.53 -10.61
CA PRO A 99 0.26 -1.38 -11.91
C PRO A 99 0.11 0.07 -12.36
N ARG A 100 0.09 1.02 -11.43
CA ARG A 100 -0.16 2.43 -11.71
C ARG A 100 0.50 3.33 -10.69
N THR A 101 1.03 4.43 -11.21
CA THR A 101 1.52 5.57 -10.43
C THR A 101 1.04 6.85 -11.08
N ARG A 102 0.79 7.87 -10.27
CA ARG A 102 0.42 9.21 -10.70
C ARG A 102 1.12 10.24 -9.82
N SER A 103 1.79 11.21 -10.44
CA SER A 103 2.22 12.43 -9.77
C SER A 103 1.18 13.54 -9.94
N PHE A 104 1.09 14.44 -8.97
CA PHE A 104 0.28 15.64 -9.04
C PHE A 104 0.92 16.78 -8.22
N PRO A 105 0.74 18.05 -8.64
CA PRO A 105 1.19 19.17 -7.83
C PRO A 105 0.33 19.30 -6.58
N VAL A 106 0.96 19.46 -5.43
CA VAL A 106 0.32 19.80 -4.17
C VAL A 106 0.39 21.31 -4.02
N VAL A 107 -0.76 21.97 -4.13
CA VAL A 107 -0.85 23.40 -3.85
C VAL A 107 -0.78 23.57 -2.33
N PRO A 108 0.19 24.33 -1.79
CA PRO A 108 0.21 24.62 -0.36
C PRO A 108 -1.09 25.34 -0.01
N ARG A 109 -1.81 24.86 1.00
CA ARG A 109 -2.99 25.58 1.50
C ARG A 109 -2.51 26.96 1.93
N SER A 110 -3.03 28.00 1.29
CA SER A 110 -2.88 29.36 1.77
C SER A 110 -3.56 29.43 3.14
N GLU A 111 -2.77 29.65 4.18
CA GLU A 111 -3.27 29.97 5.53
C GLU A 111 -3.98 31.33 5.56
#